data_AF-A0A060I7F0-F1
#
_entry.id   AF-A0A060I7F0-F1
#
_cell.length_a   1.000
_cell.length_b   1.000
_cell.length_c   1.000
_cell.angle_alpha   90.00
_cell.angle_beta   90.00
_cell.angle_gamma   90.00
#
_symmetry.space_group_name_H-M   'P 1'
#
loop_
_entity.id
_entity.type
_entity.pdbx_description
1 polymer ?
#
loop_
_entity_poly.entity_id
_entity_poly.type
_entity_poly.pdbx_seq_one_letter_code
_entity_poly.pdbx_strand_id
1 'polypeptide(L)'
;MRQFLPTQPPAVRSAWTGLAARPRLSDRRSQTGGRTRRERYAPGRSAWQPGNFEKNVEAVRQLNELAASKGATVSQLALAWLLAQGNNIVPIPGSRHAGRVAENIGAADLVLTEEDLVKINEILPHGGFGERYAKEFAPTWI
;
A
#
# COMPACT_ATOMS: atom_id res chain seq x y z
N MET A 1 -13.42 -7.39 -28.78
CA MET A 1 -13.12 -6.03 -28.28
C MET A 1 -14.07 -5.74 -27.11
N ARG A 2 -13.57 -5.67 -25.88
CA ARG A 2 -14.34 -5.15 -24.74
C ARG A 2 -13.59 -3.95 -24.20
N GLN A 3 -14.24 -2.81 -24.31
CA GLN A 3 -13.80 -1.51 -23.84
C GLN A 3 -13.73 -1.54 -22.31
N PHE A 4 -12.54 -1.34 -21.75
CA PHE A 4 -12.39 -0.86 -20.37
C PHE A 4 -12.62 0.66 -20.44
N LEU A 5 -13.67 1.15 -19.78
CA LEU A 5 -13.83 2.59 -19.53
C LEU A 5 -13.66 2.87 -18.02
N PRO A 6 -13.14 4.07 -17.70
CA PRO A 6 -12.52 4.40 -16.44
C PRO A 6 -13.54 4.97 -15.45
N THR A 7 -13.27 4.82 -14.14
CA THR A 7 -13.52 5.78 -13.04
C THR A 7 -13.50 5.02 -11.71
N GLN A 8 -12.29 4.76 -11.20
CA GLN A 8 -12.12 4.49 -9.77
C GLN A 8 -11.97 5.84 -9.04
N PRO A 9 -12.73 6.11 -7.96
CA PRO A 9 -12.71 7.38 -7.25
C PRO A 9 -11.31 7.72 -6.68
N PRO A 10 -10.97 9.01 -6.57
CA PRO A 10 -9.61 9.46 -6.26
C PRO A 10 -9.05 8.99 -4.90
N ALA A 11 -9.91 8.69 -3.93
CA ALA A 11 -9.52 8.23 -2.59
C ALA A 11 -8.81 6.86 -2.57
N VAL A 12 -9.09 6.00 -3.55
CA VAL A 12 -8.55 4.62 -3.61
C VAL A 12 -7.11 4.57 -4.13
N ARG A 13 -6.59 5.67 -4.70
CA ARG A 13 -5.38 5.65 -5.53
C ARG A 13 -4.05 5.89 -4.79
N SER A 14 -4.06 6.47 -3.59
CA SER A 14 -2.81 6.87 -2.90
C SER A 14 -2.52 6.16 -1.56
N ALA A 15 -3.44 5.36 -1.03
CA ALA A 15 -3.42 5.07 0.41
C ALA A 15 -2.32 4.10 0.90
N TRP A 16 -1.85 3.10 0.14
CA TRP A 16 -1.14 1.96 0.77
C TRP A 16 0.14 1.43 0.12
N THR A 17 0.73 2.15 -0.83
CA THR A 17 1.89 1.58 -1.54
C THR A 17 3.27 1.81 -0.90
N GLY A 18 3.31 2.32 0.34
CA GLY A 18 4.54 2.66 1.06
C GLY A 18 5.21 1.52 1.84
N LEU A 19 4.45 0.54 2.35
CA LEU A 19 4.95 -0.32 3.46
C LEU A 19 5.53 -1.70 3.08
N ALA A 20 5.34 -2.21 1.86
CA ALA A 20 5.52 -3.64 1.57
C ALA A 20 6.84 -4.07 0.87
N ALA A 21 7.87 -3.23 0.75
CA ALA A 21 9.09 -3.60 0.01
C ALA A 21 10.27 -3.97 0.94
N ARG A 22 10.63 -5.26 1.04
CA ARG A 22 11.92 -5.73 1.58
C ARG A 22 12.74 -6.45 0.51
N PRO A 23 14.05 -6.17 0.33
CA PRO A 23 14.86 -6.84 -0.69
C PRO A 23 15.48 -8.14 -0.17
N ARG A 24 15.41 -9.21 -0.99
CA ARG A 24 16.18 -10.45 -0.80
C ARG A 24 17.55 -10.29 -1.45
N LEU A 25 18.63 -10.43 -0.67
CA LEU A 25 19.99 -10.61 -1.21
C LEU A 25 20.16 -12.10 -1.59
N SER A 26 20.19 -12.39 -2.89
CA SER A 26 20.94 -13.55 -3.41
C SER A 26 21.29 -13.25 -4.86
N ASP A 27 22.58 -13.19 -5.14
CA ASP A 27 23.14 -12.90 -6.44
C ASP A 27 22.78 -13.96 -7.47
N ARG A 28 22.21 -13.52 -8.60
CA ARG A 28 22.28 -14.24 -9.86
C ARG A 28 22.65 -13.23 -10.95
N ARG A 29 23.90 -13.32 -11.41
CA ARG A 29 24.38 -12.60 -12.61
C ARG A 29 23.87 -13.33 -13.84
N SER A 30 23.17 -12.63 -14.72
CA SER A 30 23.06 -13.01 -16.13
C SER A 30 22.97 -11.75 -16.99
N GLN A 31 23.77 -11.79 -18.04
CA GLN A 31 24.13 -10.72 -18.94
C GLN A 31 22.94 -10.32 -19.83
N THR A 32 22.54 -9.07 -19.72
CA THR A 32 21.83 -8.25 -20.71
C THR A 32 22.07 -6.83 -20.22
N GLY A 33 22.15 -5.83 -21.11
CA GLY A 33 22.50 -4.42 -20.80
C GLY A 33 21.56 -3.75 -19.79
N GLY A 34 21.60 -4.23 -18.55
CA GLY A 34 20.65 -3.95 -17.50
C GLY A 34 21.23 -2.89 -16.61
N ARG A 35 20.48 -1.79 -16.50
CA ARG A 35 20.62 -0.78 -15.45
C ARG A 35 21.10 -1.44 -14.16
N THR A 36 22.15 -0.85 -13.60
CA THR A 36 22.76 -1.31 -12.35
C THR A 36 21.71 -1.48 -11.27
N ARG A 37 22.01 -2.33 -10.28
CA ARG A 37 21.10 -2.57 -9.14
C ARG A 37 20.71 -1.25 -8.44
N ARG A 38 21.56 -0.21 -8.46
CA ARG A 38 21.24 1.14 -7.98
C ARG A 38 20.24 1.87 -8.89
N GLU A 39 20.39 1.79 -10.20
CA GLU A 39 19.47 2.43 -11.17
C GLU A 39 18.07 1.79 -11.24
N ARG A 40 17.90 0.55 -10.75
CA ARG A 40 16.56 -0.06 -10.59
C ARG A 40 15.75 0.53 -9.43
N TYR A 41 16.42 1.13 -8.45
CA TYR A 41 15.77 1.87 -7.37
C TYR A 41 15.84 3.35 -7.73
N ALA A 42 14.81 3.85 -8.40
CA ALA A 42 14.72 5.27 -8.72
C ALA A 42 14.94 6.11 -7.44
N PRO A 43 15.82 7.12 -7.47
CA PRO A 43 15.90 8.12 -6.41
C PRO A 43 14.55 8.87 -6.39
N GLY A 44 13.90 8.94 -5.23
CA GLY A 44 12.60 9.64 -5.12
C GLY A 44 11.59 9.11 -4.10
N ARG A 45 11.96 8.23 -3.15
CA ARG A 45 11.00 7.85 -2.09
C ARG A 45 10.96 8.92 -1.01
N SER A 46 10.28 10.04 -1.30
CA SER A 46 10.04 11.15 -0.38
C SER A 46 9.45 10.68 0.96
N ALA A 47 8.72 9.56 0.95
CA ALA A 47 8.17 8.93 2.16
C ALA A 47 9.20 8.50 3.23
N TRP A 48 10.48 8.35 2.86
CA TRP A 48 11.57 7.99 3.79
C TRP A 48 12.50 9.17 4.08
N GLN A 49 12.16 10.37 3.63
CA GLN A 49 12.89 11.58 4.02
C GLN A 49 12.52 11.98 5.46
N PRO A 50 13.44 12.63 6.19
CA PRO A 50 13.14 13.20 7.49
C PRO A 50 11.90 14.10 7.43
N GLY A 51 11.06 14.02 8.46
CA GLY A 51 9.76 14.67 8.55
C GLY A 51 8.60 13.85 7.98
N ASN A 52 8.78 13.18 6.84
CA ASN A 52 7.75 12.28 6.29
C ASN A 52 7.80 10.91 6.95
N PHE A 53 9.01 10.41 7.23
CA PHE A 53 9.21 9.11 7.85
C PHE A 53 8.53 9.05 9.23
N GLU A 54 8.76 10.04 10.09
CA GLU A 54 8.20 10.09 11.45
C GLU A 54 6.67 10.15 11.42
N LYS A 55 6.09 10.94 10.51
CA LYS A 55 4.63 11.00 10.32
C LYS A 55 4.06 9.67 9.83
N ASN A 56 4.76 8.99 8.91
CA ASN A 56 4.35 7.68 8.44
C ASN A 56 4.44 6.62 9.54
N VAL A 57 5.49 6.66 10.37
CA VAL A 57 5.63 5.76 11.53
C VAL A 57 4.49 5.98 12.52
N GLU A 58 4.16 7.24 12.82
CA GLU A 58 3.06 7.58 13.72
C GLU A 58 1.70 7.16 13.17
N ALA A 59 1.44 7.39 11.88
CA ALA A 59 0.23 6.90 11.22
C ALA A 59 0.12 5.36 11.30
N VAL A 60 1.21 4.65 11.03
CA VAL A 60 1.25 3.19 11.15
C VAL A 60 1.01 2.73 12.59
N ARG A 61 1.51 3.46 13.60
CA ARG A 61 1.24 3.16 15.01
C ARG A 61 -0.26 3.22 15.32
N GLN A 62 -0.93 4.31 14.92
CA GLN A 62 -2.36 4.50 15.13
C GLN A 62 -3.20 3.45 14.39
N LEU A 63 -2.80 3.08 13.16
CA LEU A 63 -3.45 2.02 12.40
C LEU A 63 -3.26 0.64 13.03
N ASN A 64 -2.09 0.37 13.65
CA ASN A 64 -1.88 -0.85 14.40
C ASN A 64 -2.80 -0.92 15.63
N GLU A 65 -3.00 0.19 16.33
CA GLU A 65 -3.92 0.25 17.49
C GLU A 65 -5.36 0.00 17.07
N LEU A 66 -5.79 0.62 15.96
CA LEU A 66 -7.11 0.37 15.38
C LEU A 66 -7.27 -1.10 14.97
N ALA A 67 -6.29 -1.67 14.27
CA ALA A 67 -6.32 -3.08 13.88
C ALA A 67 -6.39 -4.01 15.12
N ALA A 68 -5.59 -3.74 16.14
CA ALA A 68 -5.55 -4.51 17.38
C ALA A 68 -6.89 -4.47 18.12
N SER A 69 -7.57 -3.32 18.17
CA SER A 69 -8.91 -3.19 18.76
C SER A 69 -9.96 -4.09 18.09
N LYS A 70 -9.68 -4.54 16.86
CA LYS A 70 -10.52 -5.44 16.07
C LYS A 70 -10.01 -6.88 16.02
N GLY A 71 -8.96 -7.19 16.78
CA GLY A 71 -8.31 -8.51 16.73
C GLY A 71 -7.67 -8.83 15.37
N ALA A 72 -7.31 -7.80 14.60
CA ALA A 72 -6.74 -7.92 13.27
C ALA A 72 -5.30 -7.38 13.22
N THR A 73 -4.57 -7.79 12.18
CA THR A 73 -3.27 -7.20 11.84
C THR A 73 -3.46 -5.92 11.03
N VAL A 74 -2.48 -5.02 11.03
CA VAL A 74 -2.51 -3.82 10.17
C VAL A 74 -2.57 -4.17 8.68
N SER A 75 -1.97 -5.31 8.27
CA SER A 75 -2.09 -5.85 6.91
C SER A 75 -3.54 -6.14 6.55
N GLN A 76 -4.27 -6.81 7.46
CA GLN A 76 -5.68 -7.14 7.26
C GLN A 76 -6.55 -5.89 7.27
N LEU A 77 -6.28 -4.93 8.18
CA LEU A 77 -6.98 -3.65 8.20
C LEU A 77 -6.85 -2.90 6.87
N ALA A 78 -5.64 -2.85 6.30
CA ALA A 78 -5.39 -2.19 5.02
C ALA A 78 -6.15 -2.85 3.86
N LEU A 79 -6.19 -4.19 3.82
CA LEU A 79 -6.91 -4.94 2.80
C LEU A 79 -8.43 -4.81 2.95
N ALA A 80 -8.94 -4.85 4.18
CA ALA A 80 -10.36 -4.65 4.48
C ALA A 80 -10.82 -3.24 4.10
N TRP A 81 -10.00 -2.22 4.41
CA TRP A 81 -10.26 -0.84 3.99
C TRP A 81 -10.35 -0.73 2.47
N LEU A 82 -9.44 -1.40 1.73
CA LEU A 82 -9.45 -1.39 0.26
C LEU A 82 -10.69 -2.07 -0.32
N LEU A 83 -11.13 -3.19 0.27
CA LEU A 83 -12.38 -3.86 -0.09
C LEU A 83 -13.61 -2.98 0.19
N ALA A 84 -13.59 -2.19 1.27
CA ALA A 84 -14.68 -1.28 1.62
C ALA A 84 -14.83 -0.08 0.67
N GLN A 85 -13.81 0.23 -0.16
CA GLN A 85 -13.88 1.35 -1.11
C GLN A 85 -14.82 1.11 -2.30
N GLY A 86 -15.25 -0.13 -2.54
CA GLY A 86 -16.21 -0.44 -3.60
C GLY A 86 -16.26 -1.91 -4.00
N ASN A 87 -17.44 -2.36 -4.43
CA ASN A 87 -17.72 -3.76 -4.77
C ASN A 87 -16.96 -4.28 -6.01
N ASN A 88 -16.29 -3.39 -6.76
CA ASN A 88 -15.51 -3.73 -7.94
C ASN A 88 -13.98 -3.72 -7.68
N ILE A 89 -13.58 -3.73 -6.41
CA ILE A 89 -12.17 -3.74 -6.00
C ILE A 89 -11.81 -5.14 -5.50
N VAL A 90 -10.84 -5.76 -6.16
CA VAL A 90 -10.29 -7.06 -5.77
C VAL A 90 -8.79 -6.90 -5.54
N PRO A 91 -8.32 -6.80 -4.27
CA PRO A 91 -6.90 -6.74 -3.99
C PRO A 91 -6.23 -8.07 -4.35
N ILE A 92 -5.04 -7.99 -4.96
CA ILE A 92 -4.21 -9.16 -5.31
C ILE A 92 -2.93 -9.11 -4.48
N PRO A 93 -3.00 -9.33 -3.16
CA PRO A 93 -1.83 -9.23 -2.30
C PRO A 93 -0.85 -10.36 -2.61
N GLY A 94 0.29 -10.02 -3.19
CA GLY A 94 1.37 -10.96 -3.43
C GLY A 94 2.13 -11.30 -2.14
N SER A 95 2.31 -12.59 -1.86
CA SER A 95 3.18 -13.06 -0.77
C SER A 95 3.94 -14.31 -1.21
N ARG A 96 5.18 -14.46 -0.71
CA ARG A 96 5.99 -15.68 -0.88
C ARG A 96 5.91 -16.61 0.32
N HIS A 97 5.19 -16.22 1.37
CA HIS A 97 5.06 -16.96 2.63
C HIS A 97 3.61 -17.39 2.82
N ALA A 98 3.37 -18.70 2.96
CA ALA A 98 2.04 -19.26 3.11
C ALA A 98 1.29 -18.67 4.32
N GLY A 99 1.96 -18.49 5.47
CA GLY A 99 1.35 -17.87 6.65
C GLY A 99 0.84 -16.45 6.40
N ARG A 100 1.53 -15.67 5.56
CA ARG A 100 1.08 -14.32 5.16
C ARG A 100 -0.10 -14.36 4.19
N VAL A 101 -0.19 -15.38 3.34
CA VAL A 101 -1.38 -15.59 2.51
C VAL A 101 -2.58 -15.90 3.41
N ALA A 102 -2.41 -16.80 4.38
CA ALA A 102 -3.45 -17.13 5.35
C ALA A 102 -3.88 -15.91 6.18
N GLU A 103 -2.93 -15.11 6.69
CA GLU A 103 -3.22 -13.85 7.37
C GLU A 103 -4.04 -12.90 6.48
N ASN A 104 -3.62 -12.67 5.23
CA ASN A 104 -4.29 -11.76 4.31
C ASN A 104 -5.72 -12.18 3.96
N ILE A 105 -6.02 -13.49 3.91
CA ILE A 105 -7.37 -14.00 3.64
C ILE A 105 -8.36 -13.51 4.71
N GLY A 106 -7.94 -13.49 5.98
CA GLY A 106 -8.79 -13.00 7.08
C GLY A 106 -9.19 -11.53 6.99
N ALA A 107 -8.61 -10.75 6.07
CA ALA A 107 -9.06 -9.39 5.80
C ALA A 107 -10.47 -9.33 5.19
N ALA A 108 -10.89 -10.37 4.46
CA ALA A 108 -12.21 -10.42 3.84
C ALA A 108 -13.35 -10.54 4.87
N ASP A 109 -13.04 -11.10 6.05
CA ASP A 109 -14.00 -11.27 7.14
C ASP A 109 -14.02 -10.06 8.10
N LEU A 110 -13.09 -9.11 7.93
CA LEU A 110 -12.98 -7.94 8.79
C LEU A 110 -13.99 -6.87 8.35
N VAL A 111 -15.04 -6.68 9.16
CA VAL A 111 -16.03 -5.63 8.95
C VAL A 111 -15.53 -4.30 9.54
N LEU A 112 -15.46 -3.28 8.70
CA LEU A 112 -15.18 -1.90 9.11
C LEU A 112 -16.49 -1.12 9.19
N THR A 113 -16.72 -0.47 10.32
CA THR A 113 -17.84 0.44 10.50
C THR A 113 -17.52 1.81 9.89
N GLU A 114 -18.54 2.66 9.76
CA GLU A 114 -18.35 4.03 9.27
C GLU A 114 -17.36 4.80 10.17
N GLU A 115 -17.41 4.59 11.48
CA GLU A 115 -16.48 5.22 12.42
C GLU A 115 -15.03 4.78 12.21
N ASP A 116 -14.81 3.54 11.80
CA ASP A 116 -13.47 3.05 11.47
C ASP A 116 -12.96 3.70 10.19
N LEU A 117 -13.82 3.83 9.17
CA LEU A 117 -13.46 4.48 7.91
C LEU A 117 -13.13 5.95 8.13
N VAL A 118 -13.90 6.65 8.96
CA VAL A 118 -13.62 8.03 9.39
C VAL A 118 -12.26 8.09 10.08
N LYS A 119 -12.01 7.23 11.07
CA LYS A 119 -10.70 7.20 11.77
C LYS A 119 -9.54 6.94 10.81
N ILE A 120 -9.66 5.98 9.90
CA ILE A 120 -8.61 5.68 8.92
C ILE A 120 -8.35 6.91 8.04
N ASN A 121 -9.40 7.61 7.63
CA ASN A 121 -9.29 8.84 6.84
C ASN A 121 -8.68 10.00 7.65
N GLU A 122 -8.94 10.11 8.95
CA GLU A 122 -8.28 11.09 9.82
C GLU A 122 -6.78 10.82 9.98
N ILE A 123 -6.39 9.54 10.10
CA ILE A 123 -4.98 9.13 10.23
C ILE A 123 -4.21 9.38 8.92
N LEU A 124 -4.82 9.06 7.77
CA LEU A 124 -4.21 9.18 6.44
C LEU A 124 -5.17 9.84 5.43
N PRO A 125 -5.44 11.16 5.55
CA PRO A 125 -6.44 11.85 4.72
C PRO A 125 -6.09 11.89 3.23
N HIS A 126 -4.80 11.76 2.91
CA HIS A 126 -4.29 11.77 1.54
C HIS A 126 -3.42 10.55 1.22
N GLY A 127 -3.43 9.54 2.12
CA GLY A 127 -2.47 8.43 2.10
C GLY A 127 -1.16 8.78 2.80
N GLY A 128 -0.13 7.95 2.58
CA GLY A 128 1.18 8.10 3.22
C GLY A 128 1.86 9.43 2.89
N PHE A 129 2.59 9.98 3.86
CA PHE A 129 3.31 11.23 3.70
C PHE A 129 4.51 11.06 2.75
N GLY A 130 4.62 11.96 1.78
CA GLY A 130 5.67 11.94 0.76
C GLY A 130 5.28 11.16 -0.50
N GLU A 131 5.64 11.73 -1.65
CA GLU A 131 5.31 11.15 -2.96
C GLU A 131 5.95 9.78 -3.19
N ARG A 132 5.17 8.87 -3.79
CA ARG A 132 5.63 7.53 -4.15
C ARG A 132 6.51 7.56 -5.41
N TYR A 133 6.15 8.40 -6.36
CA TYR A 133 6.90 8.62 -7.60
C TYR A 133 7.35 10.08 -7.62
N ALA A 134 8.61 10.33 -8.01
CA ALA A 134 8.97 11.70 -8.36
C ALA A 134 8.06 12.18 -9.49
N LYS A 135 7.70 13.46 -9.49
CA LYS A 135 6.70 14.04 -10.42
C LYS A 135 6.99 13.71 -11.89
N GLU A 136 8.26 13.62 -12.26
CA GLU A 136 8.74 13.24 -13.60
C GLU A 136 8.41 11.78 -14.00
N PHE A 137 8.29 10.88 -13.02
CA PHE A 137 7.98 9.46 -13.24
C PHE A 137 6.55 9.09 -12.84
N ALA A 138 5.70 10.07 -12.51
CA ALA A 138 4.32 9.83 -12.16
C ALA A 138 3.57 9.34 -13.42
N PRO A 139 2.96 8.14 -13.41
CA PRO A 139 2.25 7.64 -14.57
C PRO A 139 1.05 8.54 -14.89
N THR A 140 0.94 8.97 -16.14
CA THR A 140 -0.29 9.56 -16.66
C THR A 140 -1.23 8.43 -17.04
N TRP A 141 -2.28 8.25 -16.24
CA TRP A 141 -3.34 7.31 -16.57
C TRP A 141 -4.21 7.93 -17.66
N ILE A 142 -4.26 7.30 -18.82
CA ILE A 142 -5.17 7.64 -19.93
C ILE A 142 -6.48 6.89 -19.73
#